data_AF-A0A257TKN2-F1
#
_entry.id   AF-A0A257TKN2-F1
#
_cell.length_a   1.000
_cell.length_b   1.000
_cell.length_c   1.000
_cell.angle_alpha   90.00
_cell.angle_beta   90.00
_cell.angle_gamma   90.00
#
_symmetry.space_group_name_H-M   'P 1'
#
loop_
_entity.id
_entity.type
_entity.pdbx_description
1 polymer ?
#
loop_
_entity_poly.entity_id
_entity_poly.type
_entity_poly.pdbx_seq_one_letter_code
_entity_poly.pdbx_strand_id
1 'polypeptide(L)'
;DDPTPYNQFAWLVANTEGDYQEALRYSEKSLELVRANPRLSGSEASLLDTLGRCHYAVGDYENAVKAQSRAVELDPESGLMSKQLGIFREALKEANGAPNPGK
;
A
#
# COMPACT_ATOMS: atom_id res chain seq x y z
N ASP A 1 1.94 -0.90 21.08
CA ASP A 1 1.17 0.23 20.54
C ASP A 1 0.04 -0.25 19.65
N ASP A 2 -1.01 0.56 19.53
CA ASP A 2 -2.10 0.33 18.58
C ASP A 2 -1.64 0.70 17.16
N PRO A 3 -1.75 -0.19 16.15
CA PRO A 3 -1.41 0.09 14.76
C PRO A 3 -2.35 1.12 14.10
N THR A 4 -3.57 1.29 14.64
CA THR A 4 -4.66 2.03 13.99
C THR A 4 -4.32 3.49 13.67
N PRO A 5 -3.76 4.30 14.59
CA PRO A 5 -3.48 5.71 14.31
C PRO A 5 -2.43 5.89 13.21
N TYR A 6 -1.42 5.01 13.18
CA TYR A 6 -0.37 5.03 12.16
C TYR A 6 -0.95 4.72 10.77
N ASN A 7 -1.81 3.72 10.68
CA ASN A 7 -2.48 3.39 9.43
C ASN A 7 -3.43 4.49 8.96
N GLN A 8 -4.20 5.09 9.87
CA GLN A 8 -5.13 6.18 9.53
C GLN A 8 -4.40 7.41 8.98
N PHE A 9 -3.28 7.78 9.60
CA PHE A 9 -2.44 8.86 9.08
C PHE A 9 -1.91 8.52 7.68
N ALA A 10 -1.33 7.33 7.52
CA ALA A 10 -0.78 6.88 6.25
C ALA A 10 -1.84 6.88 5.15
N TRP A 11 -3.04 6.34 5.44
CA TRP A 11 -4.16 6.31 4.51
C TRP A 11 -4.61 7.70 4.10
N LEU A 12 -4.74 8.63 5.05
CA LEU A 12 -5.17 10.00 4.75
C LEU A 12 -4.17 10.70 3.82
N VAL A 13 -2.89 10.66 4.17
CA VAL A 13 -1.84 11.35 3.40
C VAL A 13 -1.69 10.71 2.02
N ALA A 14 -1.67 9.38 1.90
CA ALA A 14 -1.55 8.70 0.60
C ALA A 14 -2.76 8.86 -0.34
N ASN A 15 -3.89 9.37 0.17
CA ASN A 15 -5.09 9.67 -0.63
C ASN A 15 -5.35 11.17 -0.82
N THR A 16 -4.50 12.03 -0.26
CA THR A 16 -4.63 13.49 -0.38
C THR A 16 -3.29 14.08 -0.83
N GLU A 17 -2.85 15.17 -0.20
CA GLU A 17 -1.54 15.78 -0.43
C GLU A 17 -0.78 15.81 0.89
N GLY A 18 0.53 15.56 0.84
CA GLY A 18 1.38 15.65 2.01
C GLY A 18 2.70 14.90 1.83
N ASP A 19 3.34 14.58 2.95
CA ASP A 19 4.58 13.83 2.94
C ASP A 19 4.30 12.33 2.73
N TYR A 20 4.34 11.90 1.47
CA TYR A 20 4.12 10.51 1.10
C TYR A 20 5.22 9.57 1.62
N GLN A 21 6.44 10.06 1.84
CA GLN A 21 7.51 9.26 2.43
C GLN A 21 7.22 8.99 3.91
N GLU A 22 6.75 9.99 4.65
CA GLU A 22 6.32 9.80 6.04
C GLU A 22 5.08 8.91 6.13
N ALA A 23 4.12 9.06 5.21
CA ALA A 23 2.97 8.15 5.11
C ALA A 23 3.40 6.69 4.94
N LEU A 24 4.37 6.43 4.05
CA LEU A 24 4.95 5.11 3.85
C LEU A 24 5.55 4.55 5.14
N ARG A 25 6.37 5.34 5.85
CA ARG A 25 6.98 4.93 7.14
C ARG A 25 5.92 4.56 8.18
N TYR A 26 4.84 5.34 8.28
CA TYR A 26 3.77 5.02 9.22
C TYR A 26 2.94 3.81 8.81
N SER A 27 2.73 3.60 7.51
CA SER A 27 2.09 2.38 7.02
C SER A 27 2.92 1.15 7.38
N GLU A 28 4.24 1.17 7.15
CA GLU A 28 5.16 0.09 7.54
C GLU A 28 5.12 -0.18 9.05
N LYS A 29 5.13 0.88 9.87
CA LYS A 29 5.04 0.77 11.33
C LYS A 29 3.75 0.08 11.79
N SER A 30 2.61 0.39 11.17
CA SER A 30 1.34 -0.28 11.50
C SER A 30 1.38 -1.79 11.23
N LEU A 31 2.01 -2.20 10.12
CA LEU A 31 2.20 -3.62 9.77
C LEU A 31 3.15 -4.33 10.72
N GLU A 32 4.25 -3.69 11.12
CA GLU A 32 5.16 -4.22 12.13
C GLU A 32 4.43 -4.50 13.45
N LEU A 33 3.62 -3.55 13.91
CA LEU A 33 2.84 -3.68 15.15
C LEU A 33 1.81 -4.82 15.09
N VAL A 34 1.11 -5.00 13.97
CA VAL A 34 0.18 -6.13 13.80
C VAL A 34 0.92 -7.46 13.75
N ARG A 35 2.03 -7.55 13.00
CA ARG A 35 2.81 -8.78 12.88
C ARG A 35 3.47 -9.19 14.20
N ALA A 36 3.85 -8.23 15.02
CA ALA A 36 4.37 -8.47 16.36
C ALA A 36 3.28 -8.90 17.37
N ASN A 37 2.00 -8.73 17.06
CA ASN A 37 0.89 -9.05 17.97
C ASN A 37 -0.21 -9.88 17.28
N PRO A 38 -0.19 -11.22 17.43
CA PRO A 38 -1.16 -12.13 16.81
C PRO A 38 -2.64 -11.83 17.13
N ARG A 39 -2.93 -11.09 18.21
CA ARG A 39 -4.31 -10.70 18.56
C ARG A 39 -4.89 -9.62 17.65
N LEU A 40 -4.05 -8.95 16.86
CA LEU A 40 -4.44 -7.86 15.95
C LEU A 40 -4.40 -8.28 14.47
N SER A 41 -4.18 -9.57 14.18
CA SER A 41 -3.95 -10.11 12.83
C SER A 41 -5.12 -9.94 11.86
N GLY A 42 -6.35 -9.77 12.36
CA GLY A 42 -7.55 -9.62 11.55
C GLY A 42 -7.59 -8.38 10.65
N SER A 43 -6.63 -7.45 10.81
CA SER A 43 -6.55 -6.21 10.02
C SER A 43 -5.44 -6.21 8.97
N GLU A 44 -4.67 -7.30 8.78
CA GLU A 44 -3.49 -7.26 7.90
C GLU A 44 -3.83 -6.90 6.44
N ALA A 45 -4.99 -7.33 5.91
CA ALA A 45 -5.41 -6.98 4.55
C ALA A 45 -5.58 -5.47 4.34
N SER A 46 -6.24 -4.75 5.26
CA SER A 46 -6.45 -3.30 5.14
C SER A 46 -5.17 -2.48 5.37
N LEU A 47 -4.26 -2.99 6.21
CA LEU A 47 -2.94 -2.37 6.38
C LEU A 47 -2.08 -2.53 5.13
N LEU A 48 -2.14 -3.70 4.47
CA LEU A 48 -1.44 -3.94 3.20
C LEU A 48 -2.01 -3.11 2.05
N ASP A 49 -3.32 -2.91 2.00
CA ASP A 49 -3.97 -1.99 1.04
C ASP A 49 -3.46 -0.55 1.21
N THR A 50 -3.38 -0.08 2.46
CA THR A 50 -2.81 1.24 2.79
C THR A 50 -1.34 1.33 2.39
N LEU A 51 -0.54 0.28 2.65
CA LEU A 51 0.85 0.23 2.26
C LEU A 51 1.01 0.28 0.73
N GLY A 52 0.18 -0.46 -0.01
CA GLY A 52 0.15 -0.42 -1.46
C GLY A 52 -0.12 0.99 -2.00
N ARG A 53 -1.08 1.69 -1.38
CA ARG A 53 -1.38 3.10 -1.71
C ARG A 53 -0.21 4.04 -1.42
N CYS A 54 0.50 3.85 -0.30
CA CYS A 54 1.67 4.66 0.04
C CYS A 54 2.81 4.45 -0.98
N HIS A 55 3.12 3.21 -1.33
CA HIS A 55 4.12 2.90 -2.36
C HIS A 55 3.75 3.52 -3.71
N TYR A 56 2.46 3.45 -4.09
CA TYR A 56 1.98 4.09 -5.31
C TYR A 56 2.19 5.61 -5.28
N ALA A 57 1.88 6.28 -4.16
CA ALA A 57 2.03 7.72 -4.01
C ALA A 57 3.49 8.20 -4.10
N VAL A 58 4.47 7.37 -3.71
CA VAL A 58 5.91 7.67 -3.86
C VAL A 58 6.49 7.22 -5.21
N GLY A 59 5.66 6.68 -6.12
CA GLY A 59 6.07 6.20 -7.43
C GLY A 59 6.73 4.81 -7.45
N ASP A 60 6.71 4.08 -6.33
CA ASP A 60 7.23 2.72 -6.23
C ASP A 60 6.15 1.70 -6.62
N TYR A 61 5.87 1.63 -7.92
CA TYR A 61 4.77 0.81 -8.44
C TYR A 61 5.01 -0.69 -8.27
N GLU A 62 6.26 -1.14 -8.21
CA GLU A 62 6.59 -2.55 -7.97
C GLU A 62 6.13 -3.00 -6.58
N ASN A 63 6.51 -2.25 -5.54
CA ASN A 63 6.09 -2.57 -4.18
C ASN A 63 4.60 -2.28 -3.95
N ALA A 64 4.02 -1.30 -4.66
CA ALA A 64 2.57 -1.08 -4.64
C ALA A 64 1.80 -2.32 -5.11
N VAL A 65 2.18 -2.90 -6.26
CA VAL A 65 1.56 -4.13 -6.78
C VAL A 65 1.78 -5.30 -5.83
N LYS A 66 2.96 -5.43 -5.24
CA LYS A 66 3.28 -6.52 -4.31
C LYS A 66 2.42 -6.47 -3.05
N ALA A 67 2.34 -5.31 -2.40
CA ALA A 67 1.53 -5.12 -1.19
C ALA A 67 0.04 -5.34 -1.48
N GLN A 68 -0.46 -4.74 -2.56
CA GLN A 68 -1.87 -4.88 -2.95
C GLN A 68 -2.24 -6.31 -3.36
N SER A 69 -1.34 -7.04 -4.03
CA SER A 69 -1.57 -8.45 -4.36
C SER A 69 -1.73 -9.28 -3.10
N ARG A 70 -0.92 -9.03 -2.07
CA ARG A 70 -1.06 -9.71 -0.78
C ARG A 70 -2.35 -9.32 -0.06
N ALA A 71 -2.79 -8.06 -0.15
CA ALA A 71 -4.08 -7.64 0.40
C ALA A 71 -5.25 -8.41 -0.25
N VAL A 72 -5.25 -8.54 -1.58
CA VAL A 72 -6.25 -9.32 -2.33
C VAL A 72 -6.19 -10.81 -2.00
N GLU A 73 -5.01 -11.39 -1.77
CA GLU A 73 -4.90 -12.79 -1.34
C GLU A 73 -5.55 -13.04 0.03
N LEU A 74 -5.52 -12.04 0.92
CA LEU A 74 -6.11 -12.13 2.26
C LEU A 74 -7.61 -11.80 2.26
N ASP A 75 -8.07 -10.95 1.33
CA ASP A 75 -9.48 -10.59 1.16
C ASP A 75 -9.88 -10.62 -0.33
N PRO A 76 -10.04 -11.84 -0.91
CA PRO A 76 -10.29 -12.00 -2.33
C PRO A 76 -11.67 -11.52 -2.79
N GLU A 77 -12.62 -11.39 -1.87
CA GLU A 77 -13.98 -10.90 -2.16
C GLU A 77 -14.04 -9.37 -2.25
N SER A 78 -12.96 -8.67 -1.86
CA SER A 78 -12.88 -7.22 -1.95
C SER A 78 -12.69 -6.74 -3.39
N GLY A 79 -13.81 -6.35 -4.01
CA GLY A 79 -13.81 -5.71 -5.33
C GLY A 79 -13.03 -4.39 -5.36
N LEU A 80 -12.95 -3.68 -4.23
CA LEU A 80 -12.15 -2.45 -4.11
C LEU A 80 -10.65 -2.74 -4.19
N MET A 81 -10.15 -3.72 -3.42
CA MET A 81 -8.74 -4.09 -3.45
C MET A 81 -8.33 -4.67 -4.81
N SER A 82 -9.21 -5.46 -5.42
CA SER A 82 -8.99 -6.01 -6.77
C SER A 82 -8.91 -4.91 -7.84
N LYS A 83 -9.79 -3.89 -7.76
CA LYS A 83 -9.74 -2.73 -8.64
C LYS A 83 -8.45 -1.93 -8.45
N GLN A 84 -8.05 -1.70 -7.20
CA GLN A 84 -6.83 -0.98 -6.86
C GLN A 84 -5.58 -1.69 -7.40
N LEU A 85 -5.54 -3.02 -7.33
CA LEU A 85 -4.47 -3.84 -7.91
C LEU A 85 -4.37 -3.66 -9.42
N GLY A 86 -5.50 -3.56 -10.13
CA GLY A 86 -5.54 -3.26 -11.56
C GLY A 86 -4.86 -1.93 -11.88
N ILE A 87 -5.23 -0.87 -11.15
CA ILE A 87 -4.65 0.48 -11.31
C ILE A 87 -3.12 0.44 -11.11
N PHE A 88 -2.64 -0.25 -10.06
CA PHE A 88 -1.20 -0.32 -9.79
C PHE A 88 -0.43 -1.10 -10.86
N ARG A 89 -1.03 -2.17 -11.40
CA ARG A 89 -0.43 -2.94 -12.51
C ARG A 89 -0.34 -2.14 -13.79
N GLU A 90 -1.35 -1.32 -14.10
CA GLU A 90 -1.32 -0.43 -15.25
C GLU A 90 -0.20 0.61 -15.10
N ALA A 91 -0.11 1.28 -13.95
CA ALA A 91 0.97 2.23 -13.70
C ALA A 91 2.38 1.60 -13.78
N LEU A 92 2.56 0.39 -13.24
CA LEU A 92 3.82 -0.35 -13.37
C LEU A 92 4.15 -0.66 -14.84
N LYS A 93 3.15 -1.08 -15.62
CA LYS A 93 3.34 -1.36 -17.05
C LYS A 93 3.72 -0.09 -17.81
N GLU A 94 3.07 1.03 -17.54
CA GLU A 94 3.37 2.32 -18.15
C GLU A 94 4.79 2.80 -17.79
N ALA A 95 5.18 2.70 -16.53
CA ALA A 95 6.53 3.04 -16.08
C ALA A 95 7.61 2.20 -16.76
N ASN A 96 7.35 0.91 -16.98
CA ASN A 96 8.28 0.00 -17.67
C ASN A 96 8.28 0.15 -19.19
N GLY A 97 7.17 0.63 -19.78
CA GLY A 97 7.02 0.87 -21.21
C GLY A 97 7.47 2.25 -21.66
N ALA A 98 7.64 3.20 -20.74
CA ALA A 98 8.15 4.52 -21.04
C ALA A 98 9.59 4.42 -21.60
N PRO A 99 9.89 5.01 -22.76
CA PRO A 99 11.26 5.05 -23.25
C PRO A 99 12.10 5.77 -22.21
N ASN A 100 13.13 5.08 -21.71
CA ASN A 100 14.08 5.64 -20.77
C ASN A 100 14.63 6.96 -21.35
N PRO A 101 14.38 8.13 -20.74
CA PRO A 101 14.86 9.40 -21.28
C PRO A 101 16.39 9.58 -21.17
N GLY A 102 17.15 8.52 -20.82
CA GLY A 102 18.60 8.60 -20.65
C GLY A 102 19.36 7.30 -20.94
N LYS A 103 19.36 6.85 -22.20
CA LYS A 103 20.50 6.13 -22.79
C LYS A 103 20.83 6.70 -24.16
#